data_AF-A0A256LJT3-F1
#
_entry.id   AF-A0A256LJT3-F1
#
_cell.length_a   1.000
_cell.length_b   1.000
_cell.length_c   1.000
_cell.angle_alpha   90.00
_cell.angle_beta   90.00
_cell.angle_gamma   90.00
#
_symmetry.space_group_name_H-M   'P 1'
#
loop_
_entity.id
_entity.type
_entity.pdbx_description
1 polymer ?
#
loop_
_entity_poly.entity_id
_entity_poly.type
_entity_poly.pdbx_seq_one_letter_code
_entity_poly.pdbx_strand_id
1 'polypeptide(L)'
;MTKKKVVPWFGFTEDKVFGMVMENKDFCKYLLEIIIPDLKIKKIDWLDKQVEINNPKRKDNSKEVRLDVLVTDHEDRVFNIEMQTTDQDRSKQLHDGATKIIINSQKSAAGQSEDLQALAKLMNNEPVSLNKHFDYAQKRIKEINEDPEMREKIMLYETRMLEREQDAYKQGKIDTAKVILENQMDNGSTLEQATEFVRNLKIISDNDLSKIVDIYK
;
A
#
# COMPACT_ATOMS: atom_id res chain seq x y z
N MET A 1 -16.76 30.08 -21.77
CA MET A 1 -17.05 29.27 -20.56
C MET A 1 -15.84 28.38 -20.29
N THR A 2 -15.04 28.70 -19.29
CA THR A 2 -13.92 27.86 -18.85
C THR A 2 -14.51 26.61 -18.20
N LYS A 3 -14.19 25.42 -18.71
CA LYS A 3 -14.53 24.15 -18.06
C LYS A 3 -13.90 24.17 -16.66
N LYS A 4 -14.71 24.21 -15.60
CA LYS A 4 -14.21 24.04 -14.23
C LYS A 4 -13.45 22.70 -14.21
N LYS A 5 -12.14 22.76 -13.98
CA LYS A 5 -11.31 21.58 -13.79
C LYS A 5 -11.83 20.89 -12.53
N VAL A 6 -12.48 19.74 -12.67
CA VAL A 6 -12.93 18.94 -11.52
C VAL A 6 -11.66 18.47 -10.83
N VAL A 7 -11.46 18.92 -9.59
CA VAL A 7 -10.34 18.50 -8.76
C VAL A 7 -10.70 17.12 -8.18
N PRO A 8 -9.87 16.08 -8.37
CA PRO A 8 -10.15 14.74 -7.85
C PRO A 8 -10.35 14.74 -6.33
N TRP A 9 -11.26 13.94 -5.81
CA TRP A 9 -11.42 13.78 -4.36
C TRP A 9 -10.60 12.58 -3.89
N PHE A 10 -9.79 12.77 -2.86
CA PHE A 10 -9.04 11.69 -2.22
C PHE A 10 -9.87 11.10 -1.07
N GLY A 11 -10.32 9.86 -1.24
CA GLY A 11 -11.20 9.17 -0.31
C GLY A 11 -10.48 8.50 0.86
N PHE A 12 -11.26 7.89 1.77
CA PHE A 12 -10.72 7.19 2.94
C PHE A 12 -9.82 6.00 2.59
N THR A 13 -10.02 5.37 1.42
CA THR A 13 -9.25 4.22 0.95
C THR A 13 -7.89 4.59 0.34
N GLU A 14 -7.61 5.87 0.15
CA GLU A 14 -6.29 6.31 -0.34
C GLU A 14 -5.25 6.20 0.77
N ASP A 15 -4.14 5.50 0.50
CA ASP A 15 -3.09 5.17 1.49
C ASP A 15 -2.72 6.35 2.41
N LYS A 16 -2.51 7.54 1.83
CA LYS A 16 -2.11 8.73 2.58
C LYS A 16 -3.26 9.37 3.36
N VAL A 17 -4.47 9.35 2.82
CA VAL A 17 -5.66 9.87 3.52
C VAL A 17 -5.98 8.98 4.70
N PHE A 18 -6.01 7.66 4.47
CA PHE A 18 -6.13 6.65 5.51
C PHE A 18 -5.08 6.88 6.62
N GLY A 19 -3.81 6.99 6.20
CA GLY A 19 -2.67 7.54 6.93
C GLY A 19 -3.03 8.60 7.97
N MET A 20 -3.44 9.76 7.43
CA MET A 20 -3.68 10.98 8.18
C MET A 20 -4.95 10.96 9.04
N VAL A 21 -5.95 10.15 8.68
CA VAL A 21 -7.17 9.97 9.48
C VAL A 21 -6.91 9.07 10.69
N MET A 22 -6.12 8.02 10.51
CA MET A 22 -5.80 7.05 11.58
C MET A 22 -4.84 7.58 12.63
N GLU A 23 -4.10 8.67 12.37
CA GLU A 23 -3.26 9.35 13.39
C GLU A 23 -4.05 9.72 14.67
N ASN A 24 -5.37 9.89 14.56
CA ASN A 24 -6.23 10.05 15.72
C ASN A 24 -6.46 8.71 16.43
N LYS A 25 -5.85 8.56 17.62
CA LYS A 25 -5.92 7.33 18.43
C LYS A 25 -7.34 6.92 18.81
N ASP A 26 -8.25 7.88 19.05
CA ASP A 26 -9.63 7.58 19.42
C ASP A 26 -10.42 6.97 18.26
N PHE A 27 -10.26 7.52 17.05
CA PHE A 27 -10.83 6.97 15.83
C PHE A 27 -10.18 5.63 15.46
N CYS A 28 -8.86 5.53 15.54
CA CYS A 28 -8.12 4.29 15.28
C CYS A 28 -8.58 3.16 16.20
N LYS A 29 -8.68 3.42 17.51
CA LYS A 29 -9.20 2.46 18.49
C LYS A 29 -10.61 2.01 18.14
N TYR A 30 -11.51 2.97 17.92
CA TYR A 30 -12.90 2.69 17.58
C TYR A 30 -13.00 1.82 16.33
N LEU A 31 -12.25 2.17 15.26
CA LEU A 31 -12.25 1.42 14.01
C LEU A 31 -11.77 -0.03 14.22
N LEU A 32 -10.67 -0.23 14.95
CA LEU A 32 -10.12 -1.55 15.23
C LEU A 32 -11.08 -2.40 16.07
N GLU A 33 -11.77 -1.82 17.05
CA GLU A 33 -12.77 -2.51 17.87
C GLU A 33 -14.03 -2.88 17.08
N ILE A 34 -14.39 -2.15 16.02
CA ILE A 34 -15.48 -2.55 15.12
C ILE A 34 -15.06 -3.72 14.23
N ILE A 35 -13.83 -3.69 13.71
CA ILE A 35 -13.35 -4.71 12.76
C ILE A 35 -12.97 -6.01 13.50
N ILE A 36 -12.46 -5.90 14.72
CA ILE A 36 -12.16 -7.02 15.60
C ILE A 36 -12.93 -6.83 16.93
N PRO A 37 -14.22 -7.22 16.98
CA PRO A 37 -15.10 -6.99 18.14
C PRO A 37 -14.57 -7.56 19.47
N ASP A 38 -13.84 -8.67 19.37
CA ASP A 38 -13.25 -9.39 20.51
C ASP A 38 -11.93 -8.75 21.00
N LEU A 39 -11.36 -7.83 20.24
CA LEU A 39 -10.14 -7.12 20.61
C LEU A 39 -10.47 -5.95 21.53
N LYS A 40 -10.29 -6.12 22.84
CA LYS A 40 -10.41 -5.00 23.79
C LYS A 40 -9.08 -4.28 23.93
N ILE A 41 -8.99 -3.09 23.35
CA ILE A 41 -7.73 -2.36 23.21
C ILE A 41 -7.42 -1.56 24.48
N LYS A 42 -6.32 -1.93 25.14
CA LYS A 42 -5.74 -1.23 26.30
C LYS A 42 -4.87 -0.06 25.85
N LYS A 43 -4.04 -0.25 24.81
CA LYS A 43 -3.08 0.76 24.33
C LYS A 43 -2.89 0.67 22.81
N ILE A 44 -2.73 1.84 22.20
CA ILE A 44 -2.30 2.00 20.80
C ILE A 44 -0.99 2.79 20.78
N ASP A 45 0.03 2.15 20.23
CA ASP A 45 1.32 2.74 19.89
C ASP A 45 1.52 2.64 18.37
N TRP A 46 2.38 3.51 17.85
CA TRP A 46 2.82 3.46 16.48
C TRP A 46 4.18 2.78 16.48
N LEU A 47 4.42 1.84 15.56
CA LEU A 47 5.80 1.43 15.28
C LEU A 47 6.51 2.69 14.80
N ASP A 48 7.28 3.31 15.69
CA ASP A 48 8.11 4.44 15.35
C ASP A 48 8.87 4.07 14.07
N LYS A 49 8.67 4.89 13.04
CA LYS A 49 9.30 4.85 11.72
C LYS A 49 10.63 4.11 11.80
N GLN A 50 10.65 2.83 11.43
CA GLN A 50 11.85 2.01 11.56
C GLN A 50 13.03 2.73 10.88
N VAL A 51 13.93 3.23 11.71
CA VAL A 51 15.39 3.21 11.58
C VAL A 51 15.90 3.33 10.12
N GLU A 52 15.89 4.54 9.58
CA GLU A 52 16.85 4.94 8.53
C GLU A 52 18.25 5.09 9.15
N ILE A 53 18.83 3.98 9.62
CA ILE A 53 20.26 3.94 9.95
C ILE A 53 20.87 3.02 8.90
N ASN A 54 21.40 3.63 7.83
CA ASN A 54 22.59 3.20 7.06
C ASN A 54 22.61 3.62 5.57
N ASN A 55 21.73 4.49 5.07
CA ASN A 55 21.85 4.95 3.67
C ASN A 55 21.67 6.47 3.48
N PRO A 56 22.76 7.26 3.47
CA PRO A 56 22.72 8.72 3.43
C PRO A 56 22.25 9.32 2.08
N LYS A 57 21.92 8.49 1.08
CA LYS A 57 21.40 8.94 -0.23
C LYS A 57 19.87 9.04 -0.32
N ARG A 58 19.13 8.67 0.74
CA ARG A 58 17.66 8.79 0.80
C ARG A 58 17.22 9.84 1.83
N LYS A 59 17.78 11.04 1.79
CA LYS A 59 17.19 12.20 2.48
C LYS A 59 16.12 12.81 1.58
N ASP A 60 14.99 12.12 1.44
CA ASP A 60 13.78 12.76 0.95
C ASP A 60 12.60 12.35 1.82
N ASN A 61 11.88 13.35 2.33
CA ASN A 61 10.90 13.26 3.42
C ASN A 61 9.63 12.45 3.07
N SER A 62 9.66 11.60 2.05
CA SER A 62 8.59 10.64 1.77
C SER A 62 8.75 9.39 2.62
N LYS A 63 8.54 9.53 3.93
CA LYS A 63 8.33 8.36 4.78
C LYS A 63 7.08 7.63 4.26
N GLU A 64 7.31 6.40 3.80
CA GLU A 64 6.27 5.46 3.41
C GLU A 64 5.30 5.37 4.60
N VAL A 65 4.02 5.69 4.38
CA VAL A 65 3.04 5.65 5.48
C VAL A 65 2.55 4.22 5.51
N ARG A 66 3.35 3.34 6.10
CA ARG A 66 2.83 2.08 6.62
C ARG A 66 2.30 2.39 8.02
N LEU A 67 0.98 2.34 8.18
CA LEU A 67 0.34 2.40 9.49
C LEU A 67 0.45 1.01 10.11
N ASP A 68 1.67 0.65 10.51
CA ASP A 68 1.90 -0.53 11.34
C ASP A 68 1.53 -0.12 12.76
N VAL A 69 0.35 -0.55 13.22
CA VAL A 69 -0.20 -0.17 14.52
C VAL A 69 0.19 -1.23 15.53
N LEU A 70 0.87 -0.84 16.61
CA LEU A 70 1.06 -1.73 17.75
C LEU A 70 -0.11 -1.59 18.69
N VAL A 71 -0.85 -2.67 18.81
CA VAL A 71 -2.01 -2.75 19.69
C VAL A 71 -1.67 -3.65 20.85
N THR A 72 -1.81 -3.13 22.06
CA THR A 72 -1.81 -3.93 23.28
C THR A 72 -3.25 -4.09 23.74
N ASP A 73 -3.69 -5.34 23.90
CA ASP A 73 -5.02 -5.62 24.40
C ASP A 73 -5.06 -5.70 25.94
N HIS A 74 -6.25 -5.97 26.48
CA HIS A 74 -6.47 -6.12 27.92
C HIS A 74 -5.77 -7.34 28.56
N GLU A 75 -5.31 -8.32 27.77
CA GLU A 75 -4.53 -9.48 28.21
C GLU A 75 -3.00 -9.24 28.07
N ASP A 76 -2.59 -8.00 27.78
CA ASP A 76 -1.20 -7.61 27.52
C ASP A 76 -0.57 -8.31 26.30
N ARG A 77 -1.40 -8.82 25.37
CA ARG A 77 -0.94 -9.36 24.09
C ARG A 77 -0.67 -8.19 23.13
N VAL A 78 0.45 -8.27 22.42
CA VAL A 78 0.88 -7.23 21.47
C VAL A 78 0.68 -7.72 20.05
N PHE A 79 -0.08 -6.96 19.26
CA PHE A 79 -0.36 -7.21 17.86
C PHE A 79 0.27 -6.11 17.01
N ASN A 80 1.01 -6.49 15.99
CA ASN A 80 1.27 -5.58 14.86
C ASN A 80 0.10 -5.70 13.89
N ILE A 81 -0.66 -4.63 13.71
CA ILE A 81 -1.81 -4.59 12.81
C ILE A 81 -1.44 -3.79 11.57
N GLU A 82 -1.44 -4.50 10.44
CA GLU A 82 -1.35 -3.90 9.12
C GLU A 82 -2.74 -3.82 8.49
N MET A 83 -3.10 -2.64 7.96
CA MET A 83 -4.30 -2.51 7.15
C MET A 83 -3.96 -2.56 5.67
N GLN A 84 -4.69 -3.39 4.92
CA GLN A 84 -4.58 -3.48 3.47
C GLN A 84 -5.94 -3.24 2.81
N THR A 85 -5.96 -2.34 1.81
CA THR A 85 -7.04 -2.23 0.85
C THR A 85 -6.85 -3.28 -0.25
N THR A 86 -7.94 -3.69 -0.89
CA THR A 86 -8.01 -4.90 -1.75
C THR A 86 -7.09 -4.91 -2.97
N ASP A 87 -6.46 -3.77 -3.29
CA ASP A 87 -5.62 -3.59 -4.48
C ASP A 87 -4.11 -3.71 -4.20
N GLN A 88 -3.69 -3.91 -2.94
CA GLN A 88 -2.29 -4.21 -2.68
C GLN A 88 -1.96 -5.67 -3.03
N ASP A 89 -1.01 -5.82 -3.95
CA ASP A 89 -0.56 -7.10 -4.50
C ASP A 89 -0.21 -8.09 -3.37
N ARG A 90 -0.96 -9.19 -3.30
CA ARG A 90 -0.84 -10.26 -2.29
C ARG A 90 0.51 -10.99 -2.36
N SER A 91 1.36 -10.66 -3.32
CA SER A 91 2.69 -11.21 -3.51
C SER A 91 3.74 -10.66 -2.53
N LYS A 92 3.51 -9.49 -1.89
CA LYS A 92 4.43 -8.89 -0.90
C LYS A 92 4.17 -9.41 0.53
N GLN A 93 4.06 -10.73 0.68
CA GLN A 93 3.90 -11.37 1.99
C GLN A 93 5.26 -11.51 2.67
N LEU A 94 5.56 -10.62 3.62
CA LEU A 94 6.55 -10.88 4.65
C LEU A 94 5.85 -11.63 5.80
N HIS A 95 6.34 -12.83 6.10
CA HIS A 95 5.92 -13.63 7.25
C HIS A 95 6.62 -13.11 8.51
N ASP A 96 6.13 -12.03 9.11
CA ASP A 96 6.74 -11.39 10.28
C ASP A 96 5.92 -11.52 11.58
N GLY A 97 4.83 -12.29 11.56
CA GLY A 97 3.95 -12.48 12.72
C GLY A 97 2.93 -11.35 12.95
N ALA A 98 2.81 -10.38 12.03
CA ALA A 98 1.77 -9.37 12.07
C ALA A 98 0.36 -9.95 11.80
N THR A 99 -0.65 -9.46 12.52
CA THR A 99 -2.06 -9.75 12.24
C THR A 99 -2.54 -8.80 11.15
N LYS A 100 -2.81 -9.33 9.95
CA LYS A 100 -3.24 -8.53 8.80
C LYS A 100 -4.76 -8.44 8.76
N ILE A 101 -5.28 -7.21 8.73
CA ILE A 101 -6.70 -6.94 8.58
C ILE A 101 -6.97 -6.47 7.15
N ILE A 102 -7.79 -7.24 6.44
CA ILE A 102 -8.24 -6.90 5.09
C ILE A 102 -9.70 -6.42 5.19
N ILE A 103 -9.95 -5.16 4.87
CA ILE A 103 -11.29 -4.58 4.85
C ILE A 103 -11.78 -4.50 3.41
N ASN A 104 -12.89 -5.16 3.11
CA ASN A 104 -13.51 -5.14 1.78
C ASN A 104 -14.85 -4.40 1.84
N SER A 105 -14.96 -3.28 1.11
CA SER A 105 -16.16 -2.44 1.06
C SER A 105 -17.26 -2.93 0.12
N GLN A 106 -17.03 -3.99 -0.67
CA GLN A 106 -17.93 -4.42 -1.76
C GLN A 106 -18.91 -5.55 -1.37
N LYS A 107 -18.82 -6.17 -0.18
CA LYS A 107 -19.75 -7.23 0.24
C LYS A 107 -21.03 -6.66 0.86
N SER A 108 -22.16 -7.25 0.48
CA SER A 108 -23.52 -6.97 0.97
C SER A 108 -23.60 -6.72 2.48
N ALA A 109 -24.27 -5.62 2.84
CA ALA A 109 -24.55 -5.15 4.20
C ALA A 109 -25.52 -6.04 5.01
N ALA A 110 -26.09 -7.10 4.41
CA ALA A 110 -27.06 -7.96 5.08
C ALA A 110 -26.41 -8.73 6.25
N GLY A 111 -26.81 -8.40 7.49
CA GLY A 111 -26.33 -9.04 8.72
C GLY A 111 -25.11 -8.40 9.38
N GLN A 112 -24.61 -7.26 8.86
CA GLN A 112 -23.50 -6.51 9.47
C GLN A 112 -23.99 -5.47 10.49
N SER A 113 -23.16 -5.15 11.49
CA SER A 113 -23.44 -4.06 12.44
C SER A 113 -23.58 -2.71 11.74
N GLU A 114 -24.34 -1.78 12.34
CA GLU A 114 -24.48 -0.42 11.81
C GLU A 114 -23.12 0.28 11.63
N ASP A 115 -22.18 0.00 12.52
CA ASP A 115 -20.79 0.49 12.44
C ASP A 115 -20.05 -0.01 11.18
N LEU A 116 -20.18 -1.30 10.84
CA LEU A 116 -19.55 -1.87 9.64
C LEU A 116 -20.20 -1.33 8.36
N GLN A 117 -21.51 -1.10 8.37
CA GLN A 117 -22.21 -0.44 7.26
C GLN A 117 -21.76 1.01 7.09
N ALA A 118 -21.58 1.75 8.19
CA ALA A 118 -21.05 3.10 8.20
C ALA A 118 -19.60 3.16 7.70
N LEU A 119 -18.76 2.18 8.09
CA LEU A 119 -17.40 2.05 7.55
C LEU A 119 -17.41 1.79 6.04
N ALA A 120 -18.26 0.90 5.55
CA ALA A 120 -18.38 0.63 4.12
C ALA A 120 -18.78 1.91 3.34
N LYS A 121 -19.74 2.68 3.87
CA LYS A 121 -20.12 3.98 3.30
C LYS A 121 -18.96 4.97 3.28
N LEU A 122 -18.21 5.10 4.38
CA LEU A 122 -17.02 5.96 4.45
C LEU A 122 -15.98 5.58 3.39
N MET A 123 -15.72 4.27 3.22
CA MET A 123 -14.80 3.74 2.21
C MET A 123 -15.28 4.04 0.78
N ASN A 124 -16.59 4.06 0.56
CA ASN A 124 -17.20 4.34 -0.75
C ASN A 124 -17.45 5.85 -0.98
N ASN A 125 -16.90 6.73 -0.13
CA ASN A 125 -17.10 8.19 -0.15
C ASN A 125 -18.57 8.64 -0.02
N GLU A 126 -19.40 7.80 0.60
CA GLU A 126 -20.78 8.13 0.91
C GLU A 126 -20.85 8.88 2.26
N PRO A 127 -21.79 9.82 2.41
CA PRO A 127 -22.00 10.49 3.68
C PRO A 127 -22.46 9.49 4.75
N VAL A 128 -21.88 9.63 5.94
CA VAL A 128 -22.18 8.81 7.11
C VAL A 128 -22.74 9.71 8.20
N SER A 129 -23.82 9.29 8.84
CA SER A 129 -24.34 9.92 10.04
C SER A 129 -24.65 8.80 11.02
N LEU A 130 -23.73 8.57 11.96
CA LEU A 130 -23.87 7.50 12.95
C LEU A 130 -23.37 7.96 14.32
N ASN A 131 -22.13 8.43 14.41
CA ASN A 131 -21.54 8.90 15.65
C ASN A 131 -20.33 9.82 15.41
N LYS A 132 -19.82 10.38 16.51
CA LYS A 132 -18.69 11.33 16.53
C LYS A 132 -17.43 10.82 15.83
N HIS A 133 -17.19 9.50 15.77
CA HIS A 133 -16.00 8.94 15.13
C HIS A 133 -16.11 9.05 13.60
N PHE A 134 -17.28 8.74 13.04
CA PHE A 134 -17.53 8.95 11.62
C PHE A 134 -17.65 10.43 11.23
N ASP A 135 -18.15 11.28 12.13
CA ASP A 135 -18.12 12.73 11.94
C ASP A 135 -16.69 13.25 11.86
N TYR A 136 -15.82 12.79 12.76
CA TYR A 136 -14.40 13.10 12.75
C TYR A 136 -13.74 12.67 11.42
N ALA A 137 -13.93 11.42 11.00
CA ALA A 137 -13.28 10.89 9.80
C ALA A 137 -13.67 11.69 8.55
N GLN A 138 -14.97 11.92 8.35
CA GLN A 138 -15.45 12.70 7.21
C GLN A 138 -14.94 14.14 7.23
N LYS A 139 -14.93 14.79 8.41
CA LYS A 139 -14.38 16.13 8.57
C LYS A 139 -12.89 16.15 8.23
N ARG A 140 -12.11 15.19 8.73
CA ARG A 140 -10.66 15.11 8.49
C ARG A 140 -10.35 14.88 7.01
N ILE A 141 -11.07 13.99 6.33
CA ILE A 141 -10.93 13.76 4.88
C ILE A 141 -11.24 15.04 4.10
N LYS A 142 -12.27 15.79 4.52
CA LYS A 142 -12.59 17.08 3.93
C LYS A 142 -11.46 18.10 4.12
N GLU A 143 -10.94 18.25 5.33
CA GLU A 143 -9.81 19.13 5.62
C GLU A 143 -8.58 18.80 4.76
N ILE A 144 -8.26 17.50 4.61
CA ILE A 144 -7.16 17.03 3.74
C ILE A 144 -7.40 17.43 2.28
N ASN A 145 -8.63 17.31 1.80
CA ASN A 145 -9.00 17.65 0.42
C ASN A 145 -9.13 19.15 0.15
N GLU A 146 -9.26 19.97 1.19
CA GLU A 146 -9.32 21.43 1.10
C GLU A 146 -7.94 22.08 1.25
N ASP A 147 -6.97 21.37 1.85
CA ASP A 147 -5.57 21.82 2.03
C ASP A 147 -4.70 21.51 0.80
N PRO A 148 -4.21 22.54 0.05
CA PRO A 148 -3.39 22.34 -1.14
C PRO A 148 -2.07 21.58 -0.89
N GLU A 149 -1.42 21.80 0.25
CA GLU A 149 -0.14 21.16 0.58
C GLU A 149 -0.34 19.68 0.87
N MET A 150 -1.40 19.33 1.60
CA MET A 150 -1.74 17.93 1.85
C MET A 150 -2.10 17.20 0.55
N ARG A 151 -2.84 17.85 -0.35
CA ARG A 151 -3.16 17.29 -1.67
C ARG A 151 -1.91 17.06 -2.52
N GLU A 152 -1.00 18.03 -2.57
CA GLU A 152 0.26 17.88 -3.31
C GLU A 152 1.08 16.70 -2.76
N LYS A 153 1.13 16.56 -1.44
CA LYS A 153 1.80 15.43 -0.78
C LYS A 153 1.19 14.08 -1.14
N ILE A 154 -0.14 13.99 -1.28
CA ILE A 154 -0.83 12.78 -1.73
C ILE A 154 -0.44 12.45 -3.19
N MET A 155 -0.57 13.41 -4.10
CA MET A 155 -0.23 13.20 -5.53
C MET A 155 1.23 12.80 -5.73
N LEU A 156 2.16 13.45 -5.01
CA LEU A 156 3.58 13.14 -5.07
C LEU A 156 3.86 11.71 -4.57
N TYR A 157 3.15 11.27 -3.54
CA TYR A 157 3.25 9.89 -3.08
C TYR A 157 2.73 8.90 -4.12
N GLU A 158 1.53 9.11 -4.67
CA GLU A 158 0.95 8.26 -5.71
C GLU A 158 1.87 8.16 -6.93
N THR A 159 2.43 9.29 -7.38
CA THR A 159 3.38 9.33 -8.51
C THR A 159 4.61 8.46 -8.23
N ARG A 160 5.22 8.62 -7.04
CA ARG A 160 6.39 7.81 -6.65
C ARG A 160 6.06 6.33 -6.51
N MET A 161 4.85 5.99 -6.05
CA MET A 161 4.42 4.59 -5.94
C MET A 161 4.26 3.96 -7.32
N LEU A 162 3.63 4.67 -8.27
CA LEU A 162 3.52 4.24 -9.66
C LEU A 162 4.90 4.05 -10.31
N GLU A 163 5.85 4.96 -10.08
CA GLU A 163 7.22 4.83 -10.57
C GLU A 163 7.89 3.56 -10.01
N ARG A 164 7.75 3.30 -8.71
CA ARG A 164 8.29 2.08 -8.08
C ARG A 164 7.66 0.81 -8.62
N GLU A 165 6.36 0.80 -8.90
CA GLU A 165 5.67 -0.35 -9.48
C GLU A 165 6.14 -0.62 -10.92
N GLN A 166 6.34 0.43 -11.71
CA GLN A 166 6.90 0.31 -13.05
C GLN A 166 8.33 -0.23 -13.02
N ASP A 167 9.16 0.29 -12.11
CA ASP A 167 10.53 -0.19 -11.91
C ASP A 167 10.55 -1.66 -11.46
N ALA A 168 9.70 -2.03 -10.50
CA ALA A 168 9.58 -3.41 -10.03
C ALA A 168 9.11 -4.35 -11.13
N TYR A 169 8.12 -3.94 -11.92
CA TYR A 169 7.63 -4.71 -13.07
C TYR A 169 8.72 -4.89 -14.13
N LYS A 170 9.48 -3.82 -14.43
CA LYS A 170 10.61 -3.88 -15.34
C LYS A 170 11.70 -4.82 -14.81
N GLN A 171 12.05 -4.72 -13.53
CA GLN A 171 13.04 -5.59 -12.91
C GLN A 171 12.60 -7.05 -12.91
N GLY A 172 11.33 -7.36 -12.61
CA GLY A 172 10.81 -8.73 -12.66
C GLY A 172 10.90 -9.34 -14.05
N LYS A 173 10.71 -8.54 -15.12
CA LYS A 173 10.95 -8.99 -16.50
C LYS A 173 12.43 -9.26 -16.78
N ILE A 174 13.33 -8.43 -16.27
CA ILE A 174 14.78 -8.62 -16.37
C ILE A 174 15.20 -9.92 -15.66
N ASP A 175 14.72 -10.13 -14.43
CA ASP A 175 15.03 -11.32 -13.64
C ASP A 175 14.50 -12.58 -14.33
N THR A 176 13.28 -12.53 -14.88
CA THR A 176 12.71 -13.63 -15.67
C THR A 176 13.56 -13.92 -16.91
N ALA A 177 13.98 -12.89 -17.64
CA ALA A 177 14.83 -13.04 -18.82
C ALA A 177 16.18 -13.69 -18.47
N LYS A 178 16.77 -13.30 -17.34
CA LYS A 178 18.01 -13.88 -16.82
C LYS A 178 17.83 -15.36 -16.49
N VAL A 179 16.78 -15.73 -15.76
CA VAL A 179 16.48 -17.13 -15.43
C VAL A 179 16.27 -17.99 -16.68
N ILE A 180 15.57 -17.45 -17.69
CA ILE A 180 15.39 -18.16 -18.96
C ILE A 180 16.74 -18.35 -19.67
N LEU A 181 17.59 -17.31 -19.70
CA LEU A 181 18.91 -17.38 -20.30
C LEU A 181 19.78 -18.44 -19.63
N GLU A 182 19.85 -18.44 -18.29
CA GLU A 182 20.58 -19.44 -17.49
C GLU A 182 20.08 -20.86 -17.77
N ASN A 183 18.76 -21.07 -17.73
CA ASN A 183 18.16 -22.37 -18.03
C ASN A 183 18.47 -22.87 -19.46
N GLN A 184 18.53 -21.98 -20.46
CA GLN A 184 18.91 -22.38 -21.82
C GLN A 184 20.36 -22.86 -21.87
N MET A 185 21.26 -22.18 -21.15
CA MET A 185 22.68 -22.54 -21.07
C MET A 185 22.89 -23.85 -20.30
N ASP A 186 22.17 -24.05 -19.18
CA ASP A 186 22.21 -25.28 -18.39
C ASP A 186 21.72 -26.50 -19.19
N ASN A 187 20.82 -26.29 -20.15
CA ASN A 187 20.37 -27.32 -21.09
C ASN A 187 21.28 -27.49 -22.31
N GLY A 188 22.46 -26.87 -22.33
CA GLY A 188 23.49 -27.08 -23.34
C GLY A 188 23.50 -26.08 -24.50
N SER A 189 22.65 -25.04 -24.47
CA SER A 189 22.73 -23.96 -25.47
C SER A 189 23.97 -23.09 -25.26
N THR A 190 24.56 -22.57 -26.35
CA THR A 190 25.58 -21.52 -26.22
C THR A 190 24.97 -20.21 -25.72
N LEU A 191 25.80 -19.30 -25.18
CA LEU A 191 25.34 -17.97 -24.75
C LEU A 191 24.66 -17.21 -25.90
N GLU A 192 25.13 -17.36 -27.13
CA GLU A 192 24.55 -16.74 -28.33
C GLU A 192 23.16 -17.29 -28.62
N GLN A 193 22.99 -18.62 -28.59
CA GLN A 193 21.70 -19.28 -28.80
C GLN A 193 20.70 -18.92 -27.70
N ALA A 194 21.13 -18.93 -26.44
CA ALA A 194 20.30 -18.53 -25.30
C ALA A 194 19.89 -17.04 -25.39
N THR A 195 20.81 -16.18 -25.82
CA THR A 195 20.54 -14.74 -26.04
C THR A 195 19.50 -14.54 -27.14
N GLU A 196 19.65 -15.23 -28.27
CA GLU A 196 18.69 -15.14 -29.38
C GLU A 196 17.31 -15.66 -28.98
N PHE A 197 17.26 -16.75 -28.21
CA PHE A 197 16.02 -17.27 -27.64
C PHE A 197 15.29 -16.22 -26.79
N VAL A 198 15.98 -15.61 -25.81
CA VAL A 198 15.39 -14.58 -24.94
C VAL A 198 14.99 -13.33 -25.73
N ARG A 199 15.78 -12.91 -26.73
CA ARG A 199 15.45 -11.80 -27.64
C ARG A 199 14.13 -12.03 -28.37
N ASN A 200 13.90 -13.25 -28.87
CA ASN A 200 12.69 -13.62 -29.58
C ASN A 200 11.43 -13.60 -28.71
N LEU A 201 11.58 -13.77 -27.39
CA LEU A 201 10.46 -13.66 -26.44
C LEU A 201 9.98 -12.22 -26.26
N LYS A 202 10.79 -11.21 -26.60
CA LYS A 202 10.46 -9.77 -26.52
C LYS A 202 9.95 -9.33 -25.13
N ILE A 203 10.40 -10.02 -24.08
CA ILE A 203 10.02 -9.72 -22.69
C ILE A 203 10.73 -8.49 -22.14
N ILE A 204 11.94 -8.19 -22.64
CA ILE A 204 12.76 -7.04 -22.27
C ILE A 204 13.33 -6.36 -23.53
N SER A 205 13.86 -5.15 -23.37
CA SER A 205 14.53 -4.42 -24.45
C SER A 205 15.89 -5.04 -24.80
N ASP A 206 16.33 -4.89 -26.04
CA ASP A 206 17.67 -5.35 -26.48
C ASP A 206 18.81 -4.73 -25.64
N ASN A 207 18.64 -3.49 -25.20
CA ASN A 207 19.61 -2.81 -24.33
C ASN A 207 19.69 -3.48 -22.95
N ASP A 208 18.56 -3.85 -22.36
CA ASP A 208 18.54 -4.54 -21.07
C ASP A 208 19.02 -5.99 -21.22
N LEU A 209 18.72 -6.66 -22.33
CA LEU A 209 19.27 -8.00 -22.63
C LEU A 209 20.79 -7.97 -22.79
N SER A 210 21.35 -6.97 -23.49
CA SER A 210 22.80 -6.82 -23.63
C SER A 210 23.49 -6.75 -22.26
N LYS A 211 22.93 -5.97 -21.33
CA LYS A 211 23.47 -5.86 -19.96
C LYS A 211 23.46 -7.19 -19.21
N ILE A 212 22.43 -8.03 -19.41
CA ILE A 212 22.38 -9.37 -18.81
C ILE A 212 23.49 -10.24 -19.41
N VAL A 213 23.60 -10.26 -20.74
CA VAL A 213 24.58 -11.09 -21.45
C VAL A 213 26.02 -10.71 -21.10
N ASP A 214 26.29 -9.41 -20.90
CA ASP A 214 27.61 -8.91 -20.51
C ASP A 214 28.07 -9.42 -19.13
N ILE A 215 27.19 -9.97 -18.30
CA ILE A 215 27.55 -10.62 -17.01
C ILE A 215 28.25 -11.97 -17.24
N TYR A 216 28.02 -12.62 -18.39
CA TYR A 216 28.51 -13.97 -18.71
C TYR A 216 29.65 -13.97 -19.74
N LYS A 217 30.13 -12.80 -20.15
CA LYS A 217 31.31 -12.62 -21.00
C LYS A 217 32.56 -12.39 -20.16
#